data_AF-A0A126QL04-F1
#
_entry.id   AF-A0A126QL04-F1
#
_cell.length_a   1.000
_cell.length_b   1.000
_cell.length_c   1.000
_cell.angle_alpha   90.00
_cell.angle_beta   90.00
_cell.angle_gamma   90.00
#
_symmetry.space_group_name_H-M   'P 1'
#
loop_
_entity.id
_entity.type
_entity.pdbx_description
1 polymer ?
#
loop_
_entity_poly.entity_id
_entity_poly.type
_entity_poly.pdbx_seq_one_letter_code
_entity_poly.pdbx_strand_id
1 'polypeptide(L)'
;MLDMNIWLGVIVLTLVLYGVRWWHSSTRKVRVYRISPESLKRAKEVLIAVLPLVEDGESFPLDQGRLPHSKEDVKSAAKIMAYYFWRSKQHDELARVKQCFVALSRFQDNSTDMEAQERQASRERAQLERELSYYMTHSPFNARRGC
;
A
#
# COMPACT_ATOMS: atom_id res chain seq x y z
N MET A 1 39.24 -15.55 40.04
CA MET A 1 37.91 -15.55 40.69
C MET A 1 37.05 -14.38 40.22
N LEU A 2 37.53 -13.13 40.29
CA LEU A 2 36.79 -11.94 39.84
C LEU A 2 36.44 -11.94 38.34
N ASP A 3 37.35 -12.37 37.47
CA ASP A 3 37.08 -12.49 36.02
C ASP A 3 35.94 -13.45 35.69
N MET A 4 35.86 -14.58 36.39
CA MET A 4 34.83 -15.59 36.13
C MET A 4 33.44 -15.07 36.49
N ASN A 5 33.32 -14.26 37.55
CA ASN A 5 32.08 -13.64 37.97
C ASN A 5 31.61 -12.56 36.99
N ILE A 6 32.55 -11.80 36.40
CA ILE A 6 32.24 -10.80 35.37
C ILE A 6 31.73 -11.48 34.11
N TRP A 7 32.40 -12.54 33.65
CA TRP A 7 31.96 -13.32 32.50
C TRP A 7 30.61 -14.00 32.71
N LEU A 8 30.36 -14.52 33.91
CA LEU A 8 29.07 -15.08 34.28
C LEU A 8 27.95 -14.03 34.19
N GLY A 9 28.22 -12.80 34.66
CA GLY A 9 27.29 -11.68 34.57
C GLY A 9 26.94 -11.31 33.13
N VAL A 10 27.93 -11.29 32.22
CA VAL A 10 27.70 -11.01 30.80
C VAL A 10 26.85 -12.09 30.14
N ILE A 11 27.10 -13.37 30.43
CA ILE A 11 26.32 -14.49 29.87
C ILE A 11 24.87 -14.42 30.33
N VAL A 12 24.64 -14.20 31.64
CA VAL A 12 23.28 -14.07 32.19
C VAL A 12 22.56 -12.88 31.55
N LEU A 13 23.23 -11.74 31.42
CA LEU A 13 22.65 -10.55 30.79
C LEU A 13 22.26 -10.80 29.33
N THR A 14 23.12 -11.47 28.56
CA THR A 14 22.82 -11.80 27.16
C THR A 14 21.64 -12.75 27.03
N LEU A 15 21.51 -13.76 27.90
CA LEU A 15 20.36 -14.68 27.90
C LEU A 15 19.05 -13.96 28.24
N VAL A 16 19.08 -13.05 29.22
CA VAL A 16 17.91 -12.23 29.59
C VAL A 16 17.48 -11.34 28.42
N LEU A 17 18.42 -10.64 27.79
CA LEU A 17 18.13 -9.80 26.63
C LEU A 17 17.57 -10.61 25.45
N TYR A 18 18.10 -11.82 25.22
CA TYR A 18 17.61 -12.71 24.19
C TYR A 18 16.19 -13.21 24.48
N GLY A 19 15.90 -13.55 25.75
CA GLY A 19 14.56 -13.93 26.20
C GLY A 19 13.54 -12.81 26.03
N VAL A 20 13.90 -11.58 26.39
CA VAL A 20 13.03 -10.40 26.19
C VAL A 20 12.77 -10.15 24.70
N ARG A 21 13.80 -10.23 23.85
CA ARG A 21 13.65 -10.09 22.39
C ARG A 21 12.72 -11.17 21.82
N TRP A 22 12.86 -12.41 22.27
CA TRP A 22 12.03 -13.52 21.81
C TRP A 22 10.56 -13.34 22.22
N TRP A 23 10.31 -12.95 23.48
CA TRP A 23 8.96 -12.65 23.97
C TRP A 23 8.32 -11.53 23.16
N HIS A 24 9.03 -10.43 22.93
CA HIS A 24 8.53 -9.29 22.15
C HIS A 24 8.28 -9.65 20.67
N SER A 25 9.06 -10.59 20.11
CA SER A 25 8.83 -11.09 18.75
C SER A 25 7.62 -12.02 18.67
N SER A 26 7.40 -12.86 19.68
CA SER A 26 6.33 -13.87 19.69
C SER A 26 4.93 -13.28 19.86
N THR A 27 4.80 -12.07 20.44
CA THR A 27 3.51 -11.42 20.67
C THR A 27 2.96 -10.67 19.46
N ARG A 28 3.73 -10.56 18.36
CA ARG A 28 3.23 -9.99 17.10
C ARG A 28 2.27 -10.99 16.42
N LYS A 29 1.01 -10.98 16.86
CA LYS A 29 -0.08 -11.67 16.16
C LYS A 29 -0.26 -11.07 14.78
N VAL A 30 0.21 -11.78 13.76
CA VAL A 30 0.06 -11.39 12.36
C VAL A 30 -1.40 -11.57 11.96
N ARG A 31 -2.15 -10.47 11.89
CA ARG A 31 -3.54 -10.48 11.43
C ARG A 31 -3.54 -10.73 9.91
N VAL A 32 -3.73 -11.98 9.52
CA VAL A 32 -3.82 -12.37 8.10
C VAL A 32 -5.13 -11.82 7.53
N TYR A 33 -5.03 -10.79 6.70
CA TYR A 33 -6.18 -10.24 5.99
C TYR A 33 -6.66 -11.26 4.95
N ARG A 34 -7.86 -11.82 5.16
CA ARG A 34 -8.54 -12.68 4.18
C ARG A 34 -9.44 -11.77 3.34
N ILE A 35 -9.00 -11.49 2.11
CA ILE A 35 -9.84 -10.80 1.11
C ILE A 35 -10.95 -11.77 0.72
N SER A 36 -12.20 -11.35 0.85
CA SER A 36 -13.34 -12.17 0.41
C SER A 36 -13.38 -12.22 -1.12
N PRO A 37 -13.78 -13.34 -1.73
CA PRO A 37 -13.87 -13.44 -3.20
C PRO A 37 -14.82 -12.40 -3.80
N GLU A 38 -15.85 -11.99 -3.06
CA GLU A 38 -16.78 -10.92 -3.46
C GLU A 38 -16.09 -9.55 -3.52
N SER A 39 -15.26 -9.23 -2.53
CA SER A 39 -14.50 -7.97 -2.53
C SER A 39 -13.49 -7.90 -3.69
N LEU A 40 -12.91 -9.04 -4.07
CA LEU A 40 -12.01 -9.12 -5.23
C LEU A 40 -12.77 -8.91 -6.55
N LYS A 41 -13.95 -9.54 -6.72
CA LYS A 41 -14.79 -9.34 -7.92
C LYS A 41 -15.19 -7.88 -8.07
N ARG A 42 -15.69 -7.27 -6.98
CA ARG A 42 -16.08 -5.85 -6.97
C ARG A 42 -14.89 -4.93 -7.27
N ALA A 43 -13.75 -5.20 -6.65
CA ALA A 43 -12.53 -4.42 -6.90
C ALA A 43 -12.09 -4.53 -8.37
N LYS A 44 -12.19 -5.72 -8.97
CA LYS A 44 -11.89 -5.96 -10.38
C LYS A 44 -12.84 -5.17 -11.30
N GLU A 45 -14.14 -5.19 -11.03
CA GLU A 45 -15.14 -4.45 -11.80
C GLU A 45 -14.87 -2.94 -11.78
N VAL A 46 -14.61 -2.38 -10.59
CA VAL A 46 -14.26 -0.97 -10.43
C VAL A 46 -12.99 -0.60 -11.20
N LEU A 47 -11.95 -1.43 -11.11
CA LEU A 47 -10.69 -1.17 -11.81
C LEU A 47 -10.82 -1.27 -13.33
N ILE A 48 -11.57 -2.25 -13.85
CA ILE A 48 -11.79 -2.39 -15.30
C ILE A 48 -12.52 -1.17 -15.87
N ALA A 49 -13.45 -0.58 -15.12
CA ALA A 49 -14.15 0.62 -15.56
C ALA A 49 -13.24 1.87 -15.58
N VAL A 50 -12.20 1.91 -14.73
CA VAL A 50 -11.33 3.08 -14.56
C VAL A 50 -10.04 2.98 -15.38
N LEU A 51 -9.48 1.79 -15.56
CA LEU A 51 -8.23 1.55 -16.30
C LEU A 51 -8.17 2.25 -17.66
N PRO A 52 -9.21 2.17 -18.52
CA PRO A 52 -9.19 2.85 -19.82
C PRO A 52 -9.02 4.36 -19.71
N LEU A 53 -9.62 5.00 -18.70
CA LEU A 53 -9.55 6.45 -18.48
C LEU A 53 -8.17 6.93 -18.01
N VAL A 54 -7.30 6.00 -17.64
CA VAL A 54 -6.03 6.27 -16.98
C VAL A 54 -4.84 5.84 -17.84
N GLU A 55 -5.01 4.81 -18.68
CA GLU A 55 -3.97 4.27 -19.56
C GLU A 55 -3.69 5.12 -20.80
N ASP A 56 -4.50 6.15 -21.09
CA ASP A 56 -4.33 7.04 -22.24
C ASP A 56 -3.02 7.86 -22.22
N GLY A 57 -2.22 7.78 -21.14
CA GLY A 57 -0.86 8.33 -21.08
C GLY A 57 -0.78 9.86 -21.03
N GLU A 58 -1.93 10.51 -21.06
CA GLU A 58 -2.06 11.96 -20.94
C GLU A 58 -1.60 12.46 -19.56
N SER A 59 -1.12 13.69 -19.47
CA SER A 59 -0.63 14.28 -18.21
C SER A 59 -1.52 15.40 -17.67
N PHE A 60 -2.55 15.80 -18.43
CA PHE A 60 -3.38 16.94 -18.09
C PHE A 60 -4.46 16.60 -17.04
N PRO A 61 -4.93 17.60 -16.27
CA PRO A 61 -6.06 17.44 -15.35
C PRO A 61 -7.31 17.01 -16.10
N LEU A 62 -8.05 16.07 -15.54
CA LEU A 62 -9.32 15.56 -16.05
C LEU A 62 -10.43 15.92 -15.08
N ASP A 63 -11.65 16.01 -15.60
CA ASP A 63 -12.83 16.22 -14.77
C ASP A 63 -13.09 15.02 -13.87
N GLN A 64 -13.22 15.23 -12.57
CA GLN A 64 -13.65 14.21 -11.62
C GLN A 64 -15.01 13.59 -11.99
N GLY A 65 -15.91 14.34 -12.63
CA GLY A 65 -17.20 13.83 -13.10
C GLY A 65 -17.13 12.73 -14.17
N ARG A 66 -15.96 12.53 -14.80
CA ARG A 66 -15.74 11.43 -15.75
C ARG A 66 -15.51 10.08 -15.09
N LEU A 67 -15.22 10.05 -13.78
CA LEU A 67 -15.02 8.79 -13.08
C LEU A 67 -16.36 8.08 -12.83
N PRO A 68 -16.49 6.79 -13.17
CA PRO A 68 -17.71 6.01 -12.91
C PRO A 68 -17.93 5.73 -11.42
N HIS A 69 -16.87 5.83 -10.61
CA HIS A 69 -16.87 5.56 -9.18
C HIS A 69 -16.14 6.67 -8.43
N SER A 70 -16.43 6.82 -7.14
CA SER A 70 -15.73 7.79 -6.30
C SER A 70 -14.24 7.46 -6.22
N LYS A 71 -13.39 8.49 -6.08
CA LYS A 71 -11.93 8.30 -5.92
C LYS A 71 -11.60 7.33 -4.78
N GLU A 72 -12.34 7.40 -3.67
CA GLU A 72 -12.12 6.53 -2.52
C GLU A 72 -12.43 5.05 -2.82
N ASP A 73 -13.50 4.79 -3.58
CA ASP A 73 -13.82 3.44 -4.02
C ASP A 73 -12.72 2.88 -4.93
N VAL A 74 -12.24 3.68 -5.89
CA VAL A 74 -11.15 3.26 -6.77
C VAL A 74 -9.86 3.02 -5.99
N LYS A 75 -9.50 3.89 -5.04
CA LYS A 75 -8.34 3.69 -4.16
C LYS A 75 -8.45 2.37 -3.39
N SER A 76 -9.63 2.08 -2.84
CA SER A 76 -9.85 0.84 -2.08
C SER A 76 -9.74 -0.40 -2.97
N ALA A 77 -10.34 -0.36 -4.17
CA ALA A 77 -10.28 -1.42 -5.16
C ALA A 77 -8.84 -1.67 -5.64
N ALA A 78 -8.10 -0.60 -5.91
CA ALA A 78 -6.71 -0.67 -6.33
C ALA A 78 -5.79 -1.24 -5.24
N LYS A 79 -6.02 -0.94 -3.95
CA LYS A 79 -5.29 -1.56 -2.83
C LYS A 79 -5.53 -3.08 -2.76
N ILE A 80 -6.79 -3.51 -2.90
CA ILE A 80 -7.18 -4.93 -2.92
C ILE A 80 -6.49 -5.65 -4.09
N MET A 81 -6.56 -5.08 -5.29
CA MET A 81 -5.97 -5.66 -6.49
C MET A 81 -4.44 -5.65 -6.45
N ALA A 82 -3.82 -4.60 -5.92
CA ALA A 82 -2.37 -4.56 -5.68
C ALA A 82 -1.92 -5.68 -4.73
N TYR A 83 -2.67 -5.95 -3.67
CA TYR A 83 -2.38 -7.09 -2.79
C TYR A 83 -2.53 -8.43 -3.51
N TYR A 84 -3.60 -8.60 -4.28
CA TYR A 84 -3.84 -9.81 -5.06
C TYR A 84 -2.71 -10.08 -6.07
N PHE A 85 -2.30 -9.09 -6.86
CA PHE A 85 -1.26 -9.24 -7.88
C PHE A 85 0.12 -9.45 -7.27
N TRP A 86 0.44 -8.75 -6.17
CA TRP A 86 1.66 -9.02 -5.43
C TRP A 86 1.72 -10.45 -4.89
N ARG A 87 0.63 -10.93 -4.29
CA ARG A 87 0.55 -12.30 -3.78
C ARG A 87 0.66 -13.35 -4.90
N SER A 88 0.15 -13.01 -6.08
CA SER A 88 0.18 -13.86 -7.28
C SER A 88 1.47 -13.71 -8.11
N LYS A 89 2.43 -12.88 -7.67
CA LYS A 89 3.70 -12.58 -8.36
C LYS A 89 3.52 -12.02 -9.79
N GLN A 90 2.41 -11.35 -10.05
CA GLN A 90 2.14 -10.68 -11.33
C GLN A 90 2.67 -9.24 -11.26
N HIS A 91 3.95 -9.07 -11.61
CA HIS A 91 4.65 -7.80 -11.45
C HIS A 91 4.15 -6.70 -12.40
N ASP A 92 3.78 -7.07 -13.64
CA ASP A 92 3.32 -6.12 -14.65
C ASP A 92 1.94 -5.55 -14.30
N GLU A 93 0.99 -6.42 -13.96
CA GLU A 93 -0.34 -6.01 -13.50
C GLU A 93 -0.28 -5.20 -12.20
N LEU A 94 0.64 -5.56 -11.30
CA LEU A 94 0.90 -4.75 -10.12
C LEU A 94 1.40 -3.34 -10.49
N ALA A 95 2.31 -3.22 -11.48
CA ALA A 95 2.78 -1.92 -11.94
C ALA A 95 1.65 -1.09 -12.56
N ARG A 96 0.78 -1.71 -13.37
CA ARG A 96 -0.41 -1.07 -13.95
C ARG A 96 -1.36 -0.55 -12.88
N VAL A 97 -1.67 -1.35 -11.86
CA VAL A 97 -2.53 -0.91 -10.75
C VAL A 97 -1.89 0.22 -9.95
N LYS A 98 -0.56 0.22 -9.75
CA LYS A 98 0.14 1.33 -9.11
C LYS A 98 0.04 2.62 -9.91
N GLN A 99 0.27 2.54 -11.21
CA GLN A 99 0.13 3.68 -12.12
C GLN A 99 -1.31 4.21 -12.09
N CYS A 100 -2.29 3.29 -12.15
CA CYS A 100 -3.71 3.65 -12.04
C CYS A 100 -4.02 4.39 -10.73
N PHE A 101 -3.50 3.89 -9.60
CA PHE A 101 -3.71 4.51 -8.30
C PHE A 101 -3.16 5.93 -8.24
N VAL A 102 -1.96 6.15 -8.79
CA VAL A 102 -1.30 7.47 -8.75
C VAL A 102 -1.97 8.44 -9.72
N ALA A 103 -2.35 7.97 -10.91
CA ALA A 103 -2.99 8.80 -11.92
C ALA A 103 -4.42 9.24 -11.56
N LEU A 104 -5.02 8.69 -10.49
CA LEU A 104 -6.22 9.28 -9.87
C LEU A 104 -6.04 10.75 -9.48
N SER A 105 -4.81 11.20 -9.24
CA SER A 105 -4.51 12.60 -8.97
C SER A 105 -4.85 13.54 -10.13
N ARG A 106 -5.05 13.02 -11.35
CA ARG A 106 -5.40 13.85 -12.50
C ARG A 106 -6.84 14.30 -12.46
N PHE A 107 -7.73 13.52 -11.86
CA PHE A 107 -9.15 13.83 -11.79
C PHE A 107 -9.38 14.94 -10.76
N GLN A 108 -9.62 16.17 -11.17
CA GLN A 108 -9.82 17.31 -10.28
C GLN A 108 -11.20 17.91 -10.46
N ASP A 109 -11.59 18.76 -9.52
CA ASP A 109 -12.83 19.53 -9.64
C ASP A 109 -12.65 20.63 -10.70
N ASN A 110 -13.52 20.60 -11.71
CA ASN A 110 -13.57 21.56 -12.79
C ASN A 110 -14.03 22.96 -12.36
N SER A 111 -14.48 23.14 -11.12
CA SER A 111 -14.87 24.45 -10.57
C SER A 111 -13.70 25.40 -10.30
N THR A 112 -12.46 24.90 -10.33
CA THR A 112 -11.24 25.65 -9.97
C THR A 112 -10.38 26.01 -11.18
N ASP A 113 -9.57 27.07 -11.06
CA ASP A 113 -8.64 27.50 -12.11
C ASP A 113 -7.64 26.39 -12.48
N MET A 114 -7.24 26.33 -13.75
CA MET A 114 -6.31 25.29 -14.25
C MET A 114 -4.99 25.24 -13.46
N GLU A 115 -4.44 26.40 -13.10
CA GLU A 115 -3.20 26.44 -12.31
C GLU A 115 -3.41 25.89 -10.88
N ALA A 116 -4.59 26.11 -10.29
CA ALA A 116 -4.95 25.53 -9.01
C ALA A 116 -5.14 24.02 -9.11
N GLN A 117 -5.77 23.54 -10.19
CA GLN A 117 -5.94 22.11 -10.49
C GLN A 117 -4.59 21.41 -10.64
N GLU A 118 -3.64 21.97 -11.38
CA GLU A 118 -2.31 21.37 -11.56
C GLU A 118 -1.52 21.29 -10.25
N ARG A 119 -1.57 22.35 -9.44
CA ARG A 119 -0.93 22.35 -8.10
C ARG A 119 -1.58 21.30 -7.19
N GLN A 120 -2.90 21.18 -7.23
CA GLN A 120 -3.63 20.19 -6.44
C GLN A 120 -3.33 18.77 -6.91
N ALA A 121 -3.36 18.52 -8.22
CA ALA A 121 -2.99 17.24 -8.81
C ALA A 121 -1.57 16.83 -8.46
N SER A 122 -0.61 17.76 -8.47
CA SER A 122 0.78 17.49 -8.10
C SER A 122 0.93 17.11 -6.62
N ARG A 123 0.21 17.81 -5.73
CA ARG A 123 0.19 17.49 -4.29
C ARG A 123 -0.47 16.14 -4.02
N GLU A 124 -1.62 15.89 -4.64
CA GLU A 124 -2.35 14.63 -4.51
C GLU A 124 -1.53 13.46 -5.06
N ARG A 125 -0.82 13.65 -6.18
CA ARG A 125 0.07 12.63 -6.75
C ARG A 125 1.12 12.18 -5.75
N ALA A 126 1.84 13.13 -5.14
CA ALA A 126 2.86 12.83 -4.13
C ALA A 126 2.25 12.16 -2.88
N GLN A 127 1.04 12.55 -2.49
CA GLN A 127 0.31 11.93 -1.40
C GLN A 127 -0.06 10.47 -1.73
N LEU A 128 -0.60 10.21 -2.91
CA LEU A 128 -1.00 8.87 -3.36
C LEU A 128 0.20 7.94 -3.53
N GLU A 129 1.33 8.43 -4.04
CA GLU A 129 2.58 7.68 -4.11
C GLU A 129 3.07 7.23 -2.72
N ARG A 130 3.03 8.15 -1.74
CA ARG A 130 3.39 7.84 -0.34
C ARG A 130 2.40 6.86 0.28
N GLU A 131 1.12 7.07 0.08
CA GLU A 131 0.05 6.23 0.63
C GLU A 131 0.17 4.79 0.12
N LEU A 132 0.37 4.61 -1.18
CA LEU A 132 0.53 3.30 -1.78
C LEU A 132 1.83 2.62 -1.33
N SER A 133 2.93 3.38 -1.28
CA SER A 133 4.22 2.88 -0.77
C SER A 133 4.11 2.43 0.69
N TYR A 134 3.42 3.21 1.52
CA TYR A 134 3.13 2.86 2.91
C TYR A 134 2.27 1.59 3.00
N TYR A 135 1.20 1.51 2.21
CA TYR A 135 0.33 0.33 2.16
C TYR A 135 1.10 -0.94 1.74
N MET A 136 1.98 -0.85 0.75
CA MET A 136 2.78 -1.99 0.29
C MET A 136 3.86 -2.43 1.29
N THR A 137 4.36 -1.51 2.12
CA THR A 137 5.42 -1.80 3.10
C THR A 137 4.88 -2.23 4.46
N HIS A 138 3.73 -1.68 4.88
CA HIS A 138 3.18 -1.85 6.23
C HIS A 138 1.85 -2.64 6.30
N SER A 139 1.15 -2.83 5.19
CA SER A 139 -0.04 -3.69 5.17
C SER A 139 0.36 -5.17 4.96
N PRO A 140 -0.57 -6.16 4.87
CA PRO A 140 -0.26 -7.61 4.94
C PRO A 140 0.73 -8.17 3.89
N PHE A 141 1.31 -7.35 3.01
CA PHE A 141 2.45 -7.71 2.17
C PHE A 141 3.66 -8.20 2.98
N ASN A 142 3.88 -7.65 4.18
CA ASN A 142 5.03 -8.05 5.01
C ASN A 142 4.74 -9.24 5.94
N ALA A 143 3.50 -9.72 6.01
CA ALA A 143 3.09 -10.82 6.88
C ALA A 143 3.75 -12.18 6.57
N ARG A 144 4.41 -12.32 5.40
CA ARG A 144 5.04 -13.57 4.93
C ARG A 144 6.56 -13.52 4.74
N ARG A 145 7.24 -12.41 5.05
CA ARG A 145 8.72 -12.36 5.00
C ARG A 145 9.41 -12.98 6.23
N GLY A 146 8.65 -13.63 7.11
CA GLY A 146 9.14 -14.27 8.34
C GLY A 146 8.79 -15.76 8.45
N CYS A 147 8.84 -16.50 7.33
CA CYS A 147 8.96 -17.95 7.35
C CYS A 147 10.31 -18.33 6.74
#